data_AF-A0A0M1J8J9-F1
#
_entry.id   AF-A0A0M1J8J9-F1
#
_cell.length_a   1.000
_cell.length_b   1.000
_cell.length_c   1.000
_cell.angle_alpha   90.00
_cell.angle_beta   90.00
_cell.angle_gamma   90.00
#
_symmetry.space_group_name_H-M   'P 1'
#
loop_
_entity.id
_entity.type
_entity.pdbx_description
1 polymer ?
#
loop_
_entity_poly.entity_id
_entity_poly.type
_entity_poly.pdbx_seq_one_letter_code
_entity_poly.pdbx_strand_id
1 'polypeptide(L)'
;MVANLFRQKQPKYYIKIASDNPLNPENKPEPLELQLMQRYRKTNNKKAIIEIGTIHGKQFLVSAHPSISKPGCLVCHGSADNAPAPITRKYGTHSGYDYQLGSVVGVMLVGVPLQNVNSLVLQRSFITLGLLTLIFGLIAIIISSVVKYSIVAPVVAVTEMATVLSKGKLEQTTITEQESIELNELVKAFDRLRLSVSVAMKRLQNS
;
A
#
# COMPACT_ATOMS: atom_id res chain seq x y z
N MET A 1 -25.60 24.02 0.46
CA MET A 1 -25.48 23.47 1.83
C MET A 1 -24.87 22.06 1.87
N VAL A 2 -25.29 21.12 1.00
CA VAL A 2 -24.78 19.73 1.00
C VAL A 2 -23.29 19.61 0.60
N ALA A 3 -22.84 20.33 -0.43
CA ALA A 3 -21.43 20.28 -0.87
C ALA A 3 -20.43 20.73 0.21
N ASN A 4 -20.78 21.75 1.00
CA ASN A 4 -19.94 22.21 2.12
C ASN A 4 -19.91 21.20 3.28
N LEU A 5 -21.04 20.56 3.59
CA LEU A 5 -21.10 19.51 4.62
C LEU A 5 -20.23 18.30 4.21
N PHE A 6 -20.26 17.93 2.93
CA PHE A 6 -19.45 16.84 2.41
C PHE A 6 -17.95 17.18 2.38
N ARG A 7 -17.57 18.42 2.01
CA ARG A 7 -16.18 18.90 2.14
C ARG A 7 -15.64 18.77 3.57
N GLN A 8 -16.46 18.99 4.60
CA GLN A 8 -16.03 18.80 5.98
C GLN A 8 -15.78 17.33 6.33
N LYS A 9 -16.65 16.42 5.90
CA LYS A 9 -16.50 14.98 6.18
C LYS A 9 -15.46 14.27 5.31
N GLN A 10 -15.24 14.77 4.10
CA GLN A 10 -14.37 14.17 3.09
C GLN A 10 -13.51 15.25 2.41
N PRO A 11 -12.59 15.90 3.16
CA PRO A 11 -11.84 17.07 2.68
C PRO A 11 -10.90 16.75 1.50
N LYS A 12 -10.61 15.46 1.30
CA LYS A 12 -9.75 15.01 0.21
C LYS A 12 -10.49 14.91 -1.13
N TYR A 13 -11.82 14.86 -1.13
CA TYR A 13 -12.61 14.84 -2.35
C TYR A 13 -12.80 16.26 -2.86
N TYR A 14 -12.67 16.43 -4.17
CA TYR A 14 -12.99 17.68 -4.82
C TYR A 14 -14.45 17.67 -5.22
N ILE A 15 -15.27 18.59 -4.68
CA ILE A 15 -16.67 18.73 -5.07
C ILE A 15 -16.94 20.18 -5.35
N LYS A 16 -17.34 20.47 -6.59
CA LYS A 16 -17.64 21.84 -7.03
C LYS A 16 -18.75 21.83 -8.06
N ILE A 17 -19.54 22.90 -8.04
CA ILE A 17 -20.45 23.23 -9.13
C ILE A 17 -19.86 24.47 -9.78
N ALA A 18 -19.38 24.32 -11.01
CA ALA A 18 -18.73 25.39 -11.75
C ALA A 18 -19.67 25.94 -12.83
N SER A 19 -19.69 27.26 -12.99
CA SER A 19 -20.47 27.96 -14.02
C SER A 19 -19.69 29.18 -14.50
N ASP A 20 -19.72 29.46 -15.80
CA ASP A 20 -19.14 30.66 -16.40
C ASP A 20 -19.91 31.95 -16.06
N ASN A 21 -21.15 31.83 -15.56
CA ASN A 21 -21.93 32.95 -15.05
C ASN A 21 -22.50 32.63 -13.66
N PRO A 22 -21.68 32.53 -12.60
CA PRO A 22 -22.15 32.12 -11.29
C PRO A 22 -22.65 33.31 -10.44
N LEU A 23 -23.61 33.05 -9.52
CA LEU A 23 -23.95 33.99 -8.45
C LEU A 23 -22.79 34.17 -7.45
N ASN A 24 -22.13 33.05 -7.10
CA ASN A 24 -20.99 33.06 -6.21
C ASN A 24 -19.68 33.01 -7.03
N PRO A 25 -18.80 34.03 -6.95
CA PRO A 25 -17.53 34.06 -7.68
C PRO A 25 -16.64 32.82 -7.46
N GLU A 26 -16.73 32.16 -6.31
CA GLU A 26 -15.99 30.91 -6.00
C GLU A 26 -16.37 29.74 -6.94
N ASN A 27 -17.53 29.82 -7.58
CA ASN A 27 -18.00 28.82 -8.54
C ASN A 27 -17.53 29.11 -9.98
N LYS A 28 -16.62 30.08 -10.19
CA LYS A 28 -16.00 30.27 -11.49
C LYS A 28 -15.22 29.01 -11.90
N PRO A 29 -15.25 28.64 -13.19
CA PRO A 29 -14.65 27.41 -13.65
C PRO A 29 -13.12 27.54 -13.68
N GLU A 30 -12.47 26.48 -13.24
CA GLU A 30 -11.07 26.19 -13.52
C GLU A 30 -10.91 25.61 -14.93
N PRO A 31 -9.68 25.48 -15.46
CA PRO A 31 -9.46 25.01 -16.83
C PRO A 31 -10.15 23.68 -17.17
N LEU A 32 -10.09 22.70 -16.27
CA LEU A 32 -10.74 21.39 -16.46
C LEU A 32 -12.27 21.51 -16.53
N GLU A 33 -12.85 22.31 -15.65
CA GLU A 33 -14.30 22.51 -15.55
C GLU A 33 -14.83 23.24 -16.79
N LEU A 34 -14.10 24.26 -17.24
CA LEU A 34 -14.41 25.00 -18.46
C LEU A 34 -14.37 24.07 -19.68
N GLN A 35 -13.34 23.23 -19.79
CA GLN A 35 -13.22 22.24 -20.86
C GLN A 35 -14.38 21.25 -20.87
N LEU A 36 -14.76 20.69 -19.71
CA LEU A 36 -15.87 19.75 -19.58
C LEU A 36 -17.21 20.41 -19.92
N MET A 37 -17.45 21.62 -19.43
CA MET A 37 -18.68 22.38 -19.73
C MET A 37 -18.82 22.66 -21.22
N GLN A 38 -17.73 23.06 -21.90
CA GLN A 38 -17.72 23.24 -23.36
C GLN A 38 -18.00 21.93 -24.10
N ARG A 39 -17.46 20.80 -23.61
CA ARG A 39 -17.73 19.48 -24.20
C ARG A 39 -19.21 19.11 -24.10
N TYR A 40 -19.85 19.40 -22.98
CA TYR A 40 -21.30 19.20 -22.82
C TYR A 40 -22.13 20.07 -23.76
N ARG A 41 -21.76 21.35 -23.93
CA ARG A 41 -22.42 22.26 -24.88
C ARG A 41 -22.31 21.79 -26.32
N LYS A 42 -21.17 21.21 -26.72
CA LYS A 42 -20.92 20.72 -28.09
C LYS A 42 -21.62 19.40 -28.41
N THR A 43 -21.68 18.48 -27.44
CA THR A 43 -22.12 17.10 -27.69
C THR A 43 -23.59 16.85 -27.36
N ASN A 44 -24.26 17.81 -26.71
CA ASN A 44 -25.61 17.65 -26.12
C ASN A 44 -25.74 16.37 -25.24
N ASN A 45 -24.60 15.86 -24.73
CA ASN A 45 -24.56 14.66 -23.92
C ASN A 45 -25.11 14.98 -22.53
N LYS A 46 -26.00 14.11 -22.01
CA LYS A 46 -26.58 14.25 -20.67
C LYS A 46 -25.99 13.26 -19.66
N LYS A 47 -25.15 12.32 -20.12
CA LYS A 47 -24.52 11.30 -19.29
C LYS A 47 -23.30 11.86 -18.55
N ALA A 48 -22.95 11.17 -17.47
CA ALA A 48 -21.71 11.44 -16.74
C ALA A 48 -20.50 11.28 -17.67
N ILE A 49 -19.52 12.17 -17.54
CA ILE A 49 -18.18 11.98 -18.10
C ILE A 49 -17.28 11.55 -16.95
N ILE A 50 -16.59 10.43 -17.12
CA ILE A 50 -15.60 9.93 -16.15
C ILE A 50 -14.23 9.97 -16.83
N GLU A 51 -13.32 10.77 -16.29
CA GLU A 51 -11.96 10.91 -16.84
C GLU A 51 -10.93 11.23 -15.75
N ILE A 52 -9.64 11.07 -16.06
CA ILE A 52 -8.57 11.53 -15.19
C ILE A 52 -8.27 12.98 -15.55
N GLY A 53 -8.34 13.85 -14.56
CA GLY A 53 -8.13 15.29 -14.71
C GLY A 53 -7.14 15.84 -13.68
N THR A 54 -6.54 16.98 -13.99
CA THR A 54 -5.69 17.71 -13.06
C THR A 54 -6.47 18.85 -12.43
N ILE A 55 -6.51 18.89 -11.09
CA ILE A 55 -7.15 19.95 -10.31
C ILE A 55 -6.13 20.45 -9.30
N HIS A 56 -5.84 21.75 -9.29
CA HIS A 56 -4.79 22.36 -8.46
C HIS A 56 -3.44 21.61 -8.48
N GLY A 57 -3.01 21.14 -9.67
CA GLY A 57 -1.73 20.43 -9.84
C GLY A 57 -1.69 18.98 -9.34
N LYS A 58 -2.81 18.41 -8.90
CA LYS A 58 -2.92 17.01 -8.48
C LYS A 58 -3.82 16.24 -9.43
N GLN A 59 -3.53 14.94 -9.61
CA GLN A 59 -4.37 14.06 -10.43
C GLN A 59 -5.57 13.53 -9.64
N PHE A 60 -6.75 13.63 -10.25
CA PHE A 60 -8.00 13.13 -9.73
C PHE A 60 -8.66 12.22 -10.77
N LEU A 61 -9.33 11.16 -10.29
CA LEU A 61 -10.39 10.53 -11.06
C LEU A 61 -11.65 11.38 -10.90
N VAL A 62 -12.15 11.92 -12.00
CA VAL A 62 -13.21 12.92 -12.02
C VAL A 62 -14.46 12.33 -12.64
N SER A 63 -15.60 12.54 -11.96
CA SER A 63 -16.94 12.34 -12.51
C SER A 63 -17.62 13.70 -12.66
N ALA A 64 -18.01 14.03 -13.89
CA ALA A 64 -18.64 15.28 -14.25
C ALA A 64 -20.07 15.05 -14.73
N HIS A 65 -20.97 15.96 -14.39
CA HIS A 65 -22.35 16.00 -14.87
C HIS A 65 -22.73 17.41 -15.34
N PRO A 66 -23.48 17.56 -16.45
CA PRO A 66 -23.89 18.88 -16.90
C PRO A 66 -24.99 19.44 -15.99
N SER A 67 -24.90 20.72 -15.66
CA SER A 67 -26.00 21.46 -15.04
C SER A 67 -26.83 22.10 -16.16
N ILE A 68 -28.01 21.54 -16.40
CA ILE A 68 -28.93 22.00 -17.45
C ILE A 68 -30.02 22.86 -16.82
N SER A 69 -30.25 24.05 -17.37
CA SER A 69 -31.30 24.97 -16.91
C SER A 69 -32.69 24.37 -17.13
N LYS A 70 -33.51 24.38 -16.09
CA LYS A 70 -34.91 23.90 -16.06
C LYS A 70 -35.83 25.07 -15.67
N PRO A 71 -37.16 24.96 -15.85
CA PRO A 71 -38.07 26.06 -15.52
C PRO A 71 -37.93 26.58 -14.09
N GLY A 72 -37.75 25.68 -13.11
CA GLY A 72 -37.52 26.05 -11.71
C GLY A 72 -36.20 26.79 -11.46
N CYS A 73 -35.20 26.66 -12.32
CA CYS A 73 -33.94 27.39 -12.21
C CYS A 73 -34.15 28.89 -12.47
N LEU A 74 -35.05 29.22 -13.41
CA LEU A 74 -35.30 30.59 -13.86
C LEU A 74 -36.01 31.46 -12.81
N VAL A 75 -36.57 30.83 -11.76
CA VAL A 75 -37.14 31.56 -10.61
C VAL A 75 -36.06 32.43 -9.94
N CYS A 76 -34.82 31.94 -9.87
CA CYS A 76 -33.72 32.68 -9.24
C CYS A 76 -32.63 33.12 -10.24
N HIS A 77 -32.52 32.43 -11.38
CA HIS A 77 -31.49 32.66 -12.39
C HIS A 77 -32.05 33.17 -13.74
N GLY A 78 -33.32 33.58 -13.77
CA GLY A 78 -33.89 34.35 -14.89
C GLY A 78 -33.40 35.79 -14.86
N SER A 79 -34.27 36.77 -15.08
CA SER A 79 -33.89 38.19 -14.92
C SER A 79 -33.59 38.52 -13.46
N ALA A 80 -32.55 39.34 -13.24
CA ALA A 80 -32.18 39.85 -11.92
C ALA A 80 -33.32 40.65 -11.25
N ASP A 81 -34.17 41.32 -12.03
CA ASP A 81 -35.29 42.12 -11.53
C ASP A 81 -36.40 41.25 -10.91
N ASN A 82 -36.55 40.02 -11.41
CA ASN A 82 -37.56 39.07 -10.95
C ASN A 82 -37.02 38.09 -9.90
N ALA A 83 -35.71 38.12 -9.63
CA ALA A 83 -35.11 37.21 -8.68
C ALA A 83 -35.51 37.55 -7.23
N PRO A 84 -35.65 36.56 -6.34
CA PRO A 84 -36.04 36.80 -4.96
C PRO A 84 -35.10 37.78 -4.26
N ALA A 85 -35.67 38.76 -3.55
CA ALA A 85 -34.91 39.81 -2.86
C ALA A 85 -33.78 39.31 -1.93
N PRO A 86 -33.90 38.16 -1.23
CA PRO A 86 -32.77 37.60 -0.46
C PRO A 86 -31.55 37.22 -1.31
N ILE A 87 -31.75 36.82 -2.57
CA ILE A 87 -30.68 36.43 -3.49
C ILE A 87 -29.97 37.69 -4.00
N THR A 88 -30.72 38.66 -4.53
CA THR A 88 -30.15 39.91 -5.07
C THR A 88 -29.46 40.73 -3.99
N ARG A 89 -29.98 40.78 -2.76
CA ARG A 89 -29.29 41.43 -1.63
C ARG A 89 -27.97 40.76 -1.26
N LYS A 90 -27.86 39.44 -1.44
CA LYS A 90 -26.66 38.68 -1.03
C LYS A 90 -25.59 38.64 -2.11
N TYR A 91 -25.99 38.47 -3.37
CA TYR A 91 -25.08 38.22 -4.49
C TYR A 91 -25.04 39.38 -5.50
N GLY A 92 -25.85 40.43 -5.31
CA GLY A 92 -26.00 41.52 -6.27
C GLY A 92 -26.81 41.11 -7.50
N THR A 93 -26.73 41.90 -8.56
CA THR A 93 -27.50 41.71 -9.81
C THR A 93 -26.59 41.56 -11.04
N HIS A 94 -25.27 41.47 -10.85
CA HIS A 94 -24.28 41.53 -11.94
C HIS A 94 -23.98 40.19 -12.62
N SER A 95 -24.17 39.06 -11.94
CA SER A 95 -23.87 37.72 -12.48
C SER A 95 -24.80 36.67 -11.88
N GLY A 96 -24.92 35.52 -12.53
CA GLY A 96 -25.81 34.45 -12.08
C GLY A 96 -27.26 34.57 -12.56
N TYR A 97 -27.52 35.40 -13.57
CA TYR A 97 -28.84 35.66 -14.13
C TYR A 97 -28.87 35.36 -15.64
N ASP A 98 -30.04 35.53 -16.25
CA ASP A 98 -30.29 35.38 -17.69
C ASP A 98 -29.99 34.00 -18.26
N TYR A 99 -30.22 32.95 -17.45
CA TYR A 99 -30.09 31.58 -17.92
C TYR A 99 -31.15 31.25 -18.97
N GLN A 100 -30.73 30.62 -20.07
CA GLN A 100 -31.67 30.16 -21.10
C GLN A 100 -32.19 28.76 -20.77
N LEU A 101 -33.50 28.54 -20.92
CA LEU A 101 -34.12 27.25 -20.67
C LEU A 101 -33.50 26.15 -21.55
N GLY A 102 -33.13 25.01 -20.95
CA GLY A 102 -32.53 23.88 -21.66
C GLY A 102 -31.03 24.04 -21.97
N SER A 103 -30.42 25.18 -21.68
CA SER A 103 -28.98 25.40 -21.89
C SER A 103 -28.12 24.76 -20.78
N VAL A 104 -26.88 24.42 -21.12
CA VAL A 104 -25.86 23.99 -20.14
C VAL A 104 -25.26 25.21 -19.47
N VAL A 105 -25.68 25.47 -18.24
CA VAL A 105 -25.30 26.65 -17.44
C VAL A 105 -24.11 26.37 -16.51
N GLY A 106 -23.64 25.14 -16.44
CA GLY A 106 -22.51 24.75 -15.60
C GLY A 106 -22.19 23.27 -15.66
N VAL A 107 -21.25 22.85 -14.83
CA VAL A 107 -20.85 21.46 -14.62
C VAL A 107 -20.74 21.18 -13.12
N MET A 108 -21.29 20.05 -12.68
CA MET A 108 -21.07 19.51 -11.34
C MET A 108 -19.94 18.50 -11.42
N LEU A 109 -18.92 18.69 -10.59
CA LEU A 109 -17.70 17.92 -10.59
C LEU A 109 -17.52 17.21 -9.25
N VAL A 110 -17.19 15.93 -9.28
CA VAL A 110 -16.72 15.15 -8.13
C VAL A 110 -15.40 14.48 -8.50
N GLY A 111 -14.32 14.82 -7.79
CA GLY A 111 -12.98 14.30 -8.00
C GLY A 111 -12.48 13.50 -6.80
N VAL A 112 -11.94 12.31 -7.06
CA VAL A 112 -11.24 11.48 -6.07
C VAL A 112 -9.73 11.52 -6.34
N PRO A 113 -8.90 11.98 -5.39
CA PRO A 113 -7.46 12.12 -5.62
C PRO A 113 -6.79 10.75 -5.77
N LEU A 114 -6.04 10.56 -6.86
CA LEU A 114 -5.35 9.29 -7.14
C LEU A 114 -4.20 9.03 -6.16
N GLN A 115 -3.60 10.09 -5.60
CA GLN A 115 -2.50 10.01 -4.65
C GLN A 115 -2.88 9.22 -3.38
N ASN A 116 -4.14 9.31 -2.93
CA ASN A 116 -4.60 8.54 -1.76
C ASN A 116 -4.64 7.03 -2.04
N VAL A 117 -4.85 6.62 -3.29
CA VAL A 117 -4.87 5.21 -3.65
C VAL A 117 -3.44 4.66 -3.63
N ASN A 118 -2.50 5.37 -4.24
CA ASN A 118 -1.13 4.89 -4.37
C ASN A 118 -0.32 5.00 -3.07
N SER A 119 -0.44 6.08 -2.30
CA SER A 119 0.39 6.28 -1.11
C SER A 119 0.04 5.33 0.03
N LEU A 120 -1.26 5.03 0.22
CA LEU A 120 -1.73 4.10 1.25
C LEU A 120 -1.40 2.64 0.91
N VAL A 121 -1.42 2.29 -0.38
CA VAL A 121 -1.08 0.93 -0.83
C VAL A 121 0.42 0.70 -0.68
N LEU A 122 1.26 1.62 -1.17
CA LEU A 122 2.71 1.43 -1.13
C LEU A 122 3.26 1.32 0.30
N GLN A 123 2.83 2.19 1.22
CA GLN A 123 3.30 2.11 2.62
C GLN A 123 2.88 0.81 3.31
N ARG A 124 1.64 0.36 3.10
CA ARG A 124 1.17 -0.93 3.64
C ARG A 124 1.93 -2.10 3.03
N SER A 125 2.16 -2.08 1.72
CA SER A 125 2.92 -3.11 1.02
C SER A 125 4.36 -3.22 1.55
N PHE A 126 5.06 -2.10 1.81
CA PHE A 126 6.41 -2.13 2.35
C PHE A 126 6.47 -2.68 3.78
N ILE A 127 5.51 -2.35 4.65
CA ILE A 127 5.46 -2.88 6.01
C ILE A 127 5.20 -4.39 5.99
N THR A 128 4.22 -4.83 5.20
CA THR A 128 3.91 -6.26 5.08
C THR A 128 5.08 -7.05 4.48
N LEU A 129 5.72 -6.51 3.43
CA LEU A 129 6.88 -7.14 2.82
C LEU A 129 8.07 -7.19 3.81
N GLY A 130 8.33 -6.10 4.52
CA GLY A 130 9.38 -6.04 5.53
C GLY A 130 9.16 -7.04 6.67
N LEU A 131 7.93 -7.18 7.16
CA LEU A 131 7.58 -8.18 8.19
C LEU A 131 7.78 -9.60 7.66
N LEU A 132 7.36 -9.87 6.43
CA LEU A 132 7.50 -11.18 5.81
C LEU A 132 8.99 -11.54 5.64
N THR A 133 9.79 -10.62 5.09
CA THR A 133 11.25 -10.80 4.95
C THR A 133 11.94 -11.00 6.30
N LEU A 134 11.53 -10.27 7.34
CA LEU A 134 12.05 -10.45 8.70
C LEU A 134 11.76 -11.86 9.22
N ILE A 135 10.53 -12.34 9.11
CA ILE A 135 10.12 -13.67 9.59
C ILE A 135 10.88 -14.77 8.86
N PHE A 136 10.92 -14.72 7.52
CA PHE A 136 11.68 -15.71 6.73
C PHE A 136 13.18 -15.65 7.01
N GLY A 137 13.73 -14.45 7.21
CA GLY A 137 15.13 -14.27 7.59
C GLY A 137 15.46 -14.90 8.94
N LEU A 138 14.61 -14.69 9.94
CA LEU A 138 14.77 -15.30 11.27
C LEU A 138 14.68 -16.83 11.20
N ILE A 139 13.70 -17.37 10.46
CA ILE A 139 13.57 -18.82 10.26
C ILE A 139 14.82 -19.39 9.59
N ALA A 140 15.33 -18.74 8.54
CA ALA A 140 16.55 -19.17 7.85
C ALA A 140 17.77 -19.17 8.79
N ILE A 141 17.92 -18.16 9.64
CA ILE A 141 19.00 -18.08 10.64
C ILE A 141 18.87 -19.19 11.67
N ILE A 142 17.67 -19.45 12.17
CA ILE A 142 17.41 -20.52 13.15
C ILE A 142 17.76 -21.88 12.53
N ILE A 143 17.23 -22.19 11.35
CA ILE A 143 17.51 -23.44 10.64
C ILE A 143 19.01 -23.59 10.38
N SER A 144 19.66 -22.54 9.87
CA SER A 144 21.11 -22.56 9.61
C SER A 144 21.91 -22.83 10.89
N SER A 145 21.50 -22.23 12.01
CA SER A 145 22.14 -22.44 13.31
C SER A 145 21.93 -23.87 13.81
N VAL A 146 20.70 -24.39 13.75
CA VAL A 146 20.39 -25.77 14.12
C VAL A 146 21.20 -26.74 13.27
N VAL A 147 21.21 -26.62 11.94
CA VAL A 147 22.00 -27.50 11.07
C VAL A 147 23.49 -27.45 11.42
N LYS A 148 24.04 -26.26 11.64
CA LYS A 148 25.47 -26.09 11.96
C LYS A 148 25.85 -26.77 13.27
N TYR A 149 25.08 -26.55 14.34
CA TYR A 149 25.43 -27.07 15.66
C TYR A 149 24.94 -28.50 15.90
N SER A 150 23.79 -28.88 15.35
CA SER A 150 23.19 -30.20 15.57
C SER A 150 23.73 -31.26 14.62
N ILE A 151 24.16 -30.90 13.40
CA ILE A 151 24.56 -31.88 12.37
C ILE A 151 26.03 -31.70 12.00
N VAL A 152 26.41 -30.51 11.50
CA VAL A 152 27.74 -30.30 10.91
C VAL A 152 28.85 -30.46 11.95
N ALA A 153 28.74 -29.80 13.12
CA ALA A 153 29.79 -29.86 14.13
C ALA A 153 30.03 -31.28 14.69
N PRO A 154 29.00 -32.07 15.08
CA PRO A 154 29.20 -33.45 15.52
C PRO A 154 29.81 -34.36 14.43
N VAL A 155 29.37 -34.23 13.18
CA VAL A 155 29.89 -35.04 12.06
C VAL A 155 31.36 -34.73 11.80
N VAL A 156 31.75 -33.45 11.83
CA VAL A 156 33.16 -33.05 11.70
C VAL A 156 33.99 -33.61 12.85
N ALA A 157 33.50 -33.55 14.09
CA ALA A 157 34.21 -34.07 15.26
C ALA A 157 34.46 -35.59 15.16
N VAL A 158 33.45 -36.36 14.76
CA VAL A 158 33.60 -37.82 14.55
C VAL A 158 34.58 -38.12 13.42
N THR A 159 34.52 -37.35 12.33
CA THR A 159 35.43 -37.52 11.18
C THR A 159 36.89 -37.24 11.57
N GLU A 160 37.12 -36.20 12.36
CA GLU A 160 38.45 -35.86 12.87
C GLU A 160 38.99 -36.95 13.80
N MET A 161 38.16 -37.45 14.73
CA MET A 161 38.53 -38.58 15.58
C MET A 161 38.87 -39.83 14.76
N ALA A 162 38.04 -40.21 13.79
CA ALA A 162 38.32 -41.34 12.91
C ALA A 162 39.66 -41.20 12.19
N THR A 163 40.00 -39.98 11.77
CA THR A 163 41.28 -39.65 11.12
C THR A 163 42.48 -39.71 12.07
N VAL A 164 42.30 -39.34 13.34
CA VAL A 164 43.35 -39.46 14.36
C VAL A 164 43.58 -40.92 14.75
N LEU A 165 42.50 -41.70 14.89
CA LEU A 165 42.56 -43.13 15.20
C LEU A 165 43.21 -43.94 14.09
N SER A 166 42.90 -43.66 12.82
CA SER A 166 43.52 -44.35 11.69
C SER A 166 45.05 -44.13 11.62
N LYS A 167 45.56 -43.06 12.25
CA LYS A 167 46.99 -42.75 12.38
C LYS A 167 47.64 -43.37 13.63
N GLY A 168 46.94 -44.24 14.37
CA GLY A 168 47.49 -44.97 15.51
C GLY A 168 47.57 -44.19 16.82
N LYS A 169 47.00 -42.98 16.91
CA LYS A 169 47.02 -42.14 18.12
C LYS A 169 45.75 -42.36 18.96
N LEU A 170 45.71 -43.46 19.71
CA LEU A 170 44.51 -43.92 20.42
C LEU A 170 44.24 -43.20 21.76
N GLU A 171 45.23 -42.52 22.34
CA GLU A 171 45.13 -41.97 23.71
C GLU A 171 44.56 -40.54 23.77
N GLN A 172 44.31 -39.87 22.64
CA GLN A 172 43.83 -38.48 22.64
C GLN A 172 42.32 -38.36 22.38
N THR A 173 41.72 -37.46 23.16
CA THR A 173 40.36 -36.87 23.12
C THR A 173 39.23 -37.61 23.85
N THR A 174 38.68 -36.92 24.85
CA THR A 174 37.36 -37.13 25.47
C THR A 174 36.44 -36.08 24.88
N ILE A 175 35.31 -36.48 24.30
CA ILE A 175 34.31 -35.51 23.83
C ILE A 175 33.54 -35.00 25.05
N THR A 176 33.52 -33.68 25.21
CA THR A 176 32.63 -33.00 26.16
C THR A 176 31.19 -33.29 25.75
N GLU A 177 30.46 -34.00 26.61
CA GLU A 177 29.03 -34.27 26.43
C GLU A 177 28.29 -32.96 26.18
N GLN A 178 27.66 -32.85 25.02
CA GLN A 178 26.71 -31.78 24.74
C GLN A 178 25.31 -32.40 24.70
N GLU A 179 24.41 -31.81 25.51
CA GLU A 179 23.11 -32.39 25.84
C GLU A 179 22.15 -32.42 24.65
N SER A 180 21.40 -33.53 24.56
CA SER A 180 20.10 -33.68 23.88
C SER A 180 20.01 -33.83 22.34
N ILE A 181 20.84 -34.64 21.68
CA ILE A 181 20.63 -35.00 20.24
C ILE A 181 21.00 -36.46 19.94
N GLU A 182 20.26 -37.09 19.02
CA GLU A 182 20.45 -38.46 18.50
C GLU A 182 21.88 -38.76 17.99
N LEU A 183 22.60 -37.76 17.47
CA LEU A 183 24.00 -37.90 17.04
C LEU A 183 24.98 -38.08 18.19
N ASN A 184 24.59 -37.76 19.43
CA ASN A 184 25.42 -38.04 20.60
C ASN A 184 25.53 -39.55 20.89
N GLU A 185 24.49 -40.33 20.55
CA GLU A 185 24.57 -41.80 20.63
C GLU A 185 25.59 -42.36 19.63
N LEU A 186 25.70 -41.77 18.44
CA LEU A 186 26.74 -42.12 17.46
C LEU A 186 28.14 -41.77 17.99
N VAL A 187 28.30 -40.58 18.55
CA VAL A 187 29.55 -40.15 19.19
C VAL A 187 29.95 -41.11 20.33
N LYS A 188 29.01 -41.47 21.20
CA LYS A 188 29.22 -42.43 22.30
C LYS A 188 29.55 -43.83 21.80
N ALA A 189 28.88 -44.30 20.75
CA ALA A 189 29.19 -45.57 20.11
C ALA A 189 30.61 -45.58 19.53
N PHE A 190 31.04 -44.46 18.92
CA PHE A 190 32.37 -44.33 18.34
C PHE A 190 33.47 -44.29 19.40
N ASP A 191 33.26 -43.61 20.54
CA ASP A 191 34.22 -43.62 21.64
C ASP A 191 34.34 -45.01 22.28
N ARG A 192 33.23 -45.74 22.44
CA ARG A 192 33.27 -47.16 22.88
C ARG A 192 34.08 -48.04 21.91
N LEU A 193 33.95 -47.82 20.60
CA LEU A 193 34.74 -48.52 19.59
C LEU A 193 36.23 -48.19 19.75
N ARG A 194 36.59 -46.91 19.92
CA ARG A 194 37.96 -46.47 20.19
C ARG A 194 38.56 -47.19 21.40
N LEU A 195 37.84 -47.20 22.52
CA LEU A 195 38.27 -47.87 23.75
C LEU A 195 38.53 -49.36 23.51
N SER A 196 37.61 -50.04 22.81
CA SER A 196 37.73 -51.47 22.51
C SER A 196 38.97 -51.77 21.64
N VAL A 197 39.22 -50.94 20.61
CA VAL A 197 40.39 -51.06 19.73
C VAL A 197 41.69 -50.78 20.50
N SER A 198 41.71 -49.75 21.35
CA SER A 198 42.87 -49.41 22.20
C SER A 198 43.24 -50.56 23.15
N VAL A 199 42.25 -51.17 23.81
CA VAL A 199 42.49 -52.34 24.68
C VAL A 199 43.00 -53.53 23.87
N ALA A 200 42.45 -53.79 22.69
CA ALA A 200 42.91 -54.88 21.83
C ALA A 200 44.36 -54.68 21.37
N MET A 201 44.75 -53.47 20.94
CA MET A 201 46.14 -53.17 20.55
C MET A 201 47.11 -53.28 21.72
N LYS A 202 46.76 -52.80 22.92
CA LYS A 202 47.60 -52.93 24.13
C LYS A 202 47.83 -54.40 24.52
N ARG A 203 46.84 -55.26 24.32
CA ARG A 203 46.99 -56.71 24.56
C ARG A 203 47.95 -57.38 23.58
N LEU A 204 47.88 -56.99 22.29
CA LEU A 204 48.79 -57.49 21.26
C LEU A 204 50.25 -57.02 21.45
N GLN A 205 50.47 -55.84 22.04
CA GLN A 205 51.82 -55.36 22.35
C GLN A 205 52.46 -56.02 23.60
N ASN A 206 51.63 -56.60 24.48
CA ASN A 206 52.07 -57.21 25.74
C ASN A 206 52.05 -58.76 25.70
N SER A 207 51.85 -59.36 24.52
CA SER A 207 51.99 -60.81 24.25
C SER A 207 53.20 -61.03 23.35
#